data_AF-K2N3J2-F1
#
_entry.id   AF-K2N3J2-F1
#
_cell.length_a   1.000
_cell.length_b   1.000
_cell.length_c   1.000
_cell.angle_alpha   90.00
_cell.angle_beta   90.00
_cell.angle_gamma   90.00
#
_symmetry.space_group_name_H-M   'P 1'
#
loop_
_entity.id
_entity.type
_entity.pdbx_description
1 polymer ?
#
loop_
_entity_poly.entity_id
_entity_poly.type
_entity_poly.pdbx_seq_one_letter_code
_entity_poly.pdbx_strand_id
1 'polypeptide(L)' 'MIAGDIKGLSIGFRTVKDERRANGVRRIVEASLREISIVAFPAVPGSGITSVRTGSSDFSAFLTSVRAASATLKG' A
#
# COMPACT_ATOMS: atom_id res chain seq x y z
N MET A 1 -12.26 6.81 -2.20
CA MET A 1 -11.38 6.47 -1.06
C MET A 1 -11.16 7.73 -0.26
N ILE A 2 -11.68 7.75 0.96
CA ILE A 2 -11.49 8.81 1.95
C ILE A 2 -10.18 8.52 2.70
N ALA A 3 -9.53 9.55 3.25
CA ALA A 3 -8.36 9.36 4.11
C ALA A 3 -8.71 8.38 5.26
N GLY A 4 -8.04 7.22 5.26
CA GLY A 4 -8.27 6.17 6.26
C GLY A 4 -9.09 4.96 5.81
N ASP A 5 -9.57 4.90 4.55
CA ASP A 5 -10.24 3.70 4.00
C ASP A 5 -9.26 2.54 3.73
N ILE A 6 -7.96 2.85 3.66
CA ILE A 6 -6.89 1.87 3.48
C ILE A 6 -6.43 1.43 4.87
N LYS A 7 -6.88 0.25 5.31
CA LYS A 7 -6.62 -0.25 6.67
C LYS A 7 -5.51 -1.29 6.75
N GLY A 8 -5.33 -2.09 5.70
CA GLY A 8 -4.36 -3.17 5.71
C GLY A 8 -3.92 -3.63 4.34
N LEU A 9 -2.97 -4.55 4.36
CA LEU A 9 -2.39 -5.17 3.17
C LEU A 9 -2.43 -6.70 3.31
N SER A 10 -2.73 -7.38 2.20
CA SER A 10 -2.51 -8.81 2.03
C SER A 10 -1.39 -9.05 1.02
N ILE A 11 -0.61 -10.11 1.25
CA ILE A 11 0.53 -10.48 0.41
C ILE A 11 0.44 -11.97 0.07
N GLY A 12 0.23 -12.26 -1.22
CA GLY A 12 0.35 -13.60 -1.76
C GLY A 12 1.79 -13.88 -2.18
N PHE A 13 2.39 -14.94 -1.65
CA PHE A 13 3.78 -15.31 -1.97
C PHE A 13 3.98 -16.83 -1.98
N ARG A 14 5.02 -17.29 -2.69
CA ARG A 14 5.53 -18.66 -2.58
C ARG A 14 6.70 -18.67 -1.59
N THR A 15 6.67 -19.60 -0.64
CA THR A 15 7.84 -19.82 0.24
C THR A 15 8.98 -20.45 -0.58
N VAL A 16 10.16 -19.86 -0.52
CA VAL A 16 11.40 -20.42 -1.10
C VAL A 16 12.22 -21.10 0.00
N LYS A 17 12.40 -20.43 1.13
CA LYS A 17 13.09 -20.97 2.31
C LYS A 17 12.38 -20.58 3.60
N ASP A 18 12.24 -21.52 4.51
CA ASP A 18 11.74 -21.28 5.87
C ASP A 18 12.55 -22.04 6.92
N GLU A 19 12.35 -21.64 8.18
CA GLU A 19 12.99 -22.22 9.35
C GLU A 19 11.94 -22.41 10.46
N ARG A 20 12.01 -23.55 11.15
CA ARG A 20 11.17 -23.82 12.32
C ARG A 20 11.94 -23.44 13.58
N ARG A 21 11.36 -22.55 14.38
CA ARG A 21 11.95 -22.09 15.64
C ARG A 21 11.53 -23.00 16.79
N ALA A 22 12.33 -23.02 17.86
CA ALA A 22 12.07 -23.81 19.06
C ALA A 22 10.73 -23.50 19.74
N ASN A 23 10.21 -22.27 19.57
CA ASN A 23 8.91 -21.84 20.09
C ASN A 23 7.71 -22.25 19.19
N GLY A 24 7.92 -23.16 18.23
CA GLY A 24 6.87 -23.65 17.33
C GLY A 24 6.51 -22.67 16.19
N VAL A 25 7.10 -21.48 16.16
CA VAL A 25 6.87 -20.49 15.09
C VAL A 25 7.67 -20.85 13.85
N ARG A 26 7.02 -20.81 12.69
CA ARG A 26 7.67 -20.89 11.38
C ARG A 26 8.07 -19.49 10.92
N ARG A 27 9.36 -19.30 10.61
CA ARG A 27 9.87 -18.07 10.00
C ARG A 27 10.14 -18.30 8.53
N ILE A 28 9.57 -17.46 7.69
CA ILE A 28 9.88 -17.43 6.26
C ILE A 28 11.13 -16.56 6.09
N VAL A 29 12.20 -17.17 5.59
CA VAL A 29 13.50 -16.52 5.40
C VAL A 29 13.58 -15.93 4.00
N GLU A 30 13.00 -16.62 3.02
CA GLU A 30 12.96 -16.17 1.63
C GLU A 30 11.59 -16.47 1.01
N ALA A 31 11.01 -15.45 0.37
CA ALA A 31 9.72 -15.53 -0.27
C ALA A 31 9.79 -14.94 -1.68
N SER A 32 9.19 -15.63 -2.63
CA SER A 32 8.93 -15.10 -3.97
C SER A 32 7.56 -14.44 -3.97
N LEU A 33 7.56 -13.11 -4.05
CA LEU A 33 6.37 -12.28 -4.05
C LEU A 33 5.55 -12.51 -5.32
N ARG A 34 4.24 -12.74 -5.19
CA ARG A 34 3.33 -12.94 -6.33
C ARG A 34 2.35 -11.78 -6.48
N GLU A 35 1.72 -11.39 -5.39
CA GLU A 35 0.73 -10.31 -5.40
C GLU A 35 0.73 -9.51 -4.10
N ILE A 36 0.21 -8.29 -4.21
CA ILE A 36 -0.03 -7.37 -3.10
C ILE A 36 -1.42 -6.75 -3.33
N SER A 37 -2.30 -6.83 -2.34
CA SER A 37 -3.66 -6.27 -2.39
C SER A 37 -4.01 -5.46 -1.14
N ILE A 38 -4.70 -4.34 -1.34
CA ILE A 38 -5.22 -3.52 -0.23
C ILE A 38 -6.49 -4.19 0.31
N VAL A 39 -6.58 -4.27 1.64
CA VAL A 39 -7.74 -4.86 2.33
C VAL A 39 -8.35 -3.89 3.34
N ALA A 40 -9.67 -4.01 3.54
CA ALA A 40 -10.41 -3.21 4.50
C ALA A 40 -10.17 -3.63 5.96
N PHE A 41 -9.80 -4.90 6.20
CA PHE A 41 -9.53 -5.43 7.53
C PHE A 41 -8.22 -6.22 7.51
N PRO A 42 -7.19 -5.81 8.28
CA PRO A 42 -5.95 -6.57 8.38
C PRO A 42 -6.18 -7.87 9.17
N ALA A 43 -5.80 -9.00 8.58
CA ALA A 43 -5.95 -10.31 9.22
C ALA A 43 -4.79 -10.67 10.16
N VAL A 44 -3.65 -9.99 10.06
CA VAL A 44 -2.45 -10.26 10.85
C VAL A 44 -2.06 -9.02 11.66
N PRO A 45 -1.78 -9.15 12.96
CA PRO A 45 -1.25 -8.04 13.75
C PRO A 45 0.03 -7.47 13.10
N GLY A 46 0.03 -6.16 12.85
CA GLY A 46 1.14 -5.47 12.18
C GLY A 46 1.04 -5.41 10.65
N SER A 47 0.04 -6.02 10.01
CA SER A 47 -0.21 -5.86 8.56
C SER A 47 -1.06 -4.64 8.21
N GLY A 48 -1.27 -3.75 9.18
CA GLY A 48 -1.99 -2.49 9.00
C GLY A 48 -1.16 -1.46 8.26
N ILE A 49 -1.81 -0.67 7.40
CA ILE A 49 -1.15 0.44 6.69
C ILE A 49 -1.14 1.66 7.63
N THR A 50 0.05 2.15 7.97
CA THR A 50 0.23 3.25 8.94
C THR A 50 0.27 4.63 8.30
N SER A 51 0.72 4.70 7.04
CA SER A 51 0.78 5.93 6.27
C SER A 51 0.80 5.61 4.79
N VAL A 52 0.19 6.47 3.98
CA VAL A 52 0.30 6.46 2.54
C VAL A 52 1.06 7.71 2.14
N ARG A 53 2.15 7.54 1.40
CA ARG A 53 2.89 8.69 0.86
C ARG A 53 2.00 9.42 -0.14
N THR A 54 1.51 10.59 0.25
CA THR A 54 0.96 11.57 -0.69
C THR A 54 2.12 12.16 -1.48
N GLY A 55 2.02 12.20 -2.82
CA GLY A 55 3.07 12.73 -3.69
C GLY A 55 3.48 14.17 -3.34
N SER A 56 4.65 14.59 -3.82
CA SER A 56 5.23 15.90 -3.51
C SER A 56 4.22 17.04 -3.72
N SER A 57 4.37 18.11 -2.93
CA SER A 57 3.58 19.35 -3.04
C SER A 57 3.41 19.81 -4.50
N ASP A 58 4.41 19.54 -5.34
CA ASP A 58 4.49 19.95 -6.74
C ASP A 58 3.35 19.37 -7.60
N PHE A 59 2.93 18.13 -7.35
CA PHE A 59 1.87 17.51 -8.15
C PHE A 59 0.50 18.15 -7.88
N SER A 60 0.22 18.51 -6.63
CA SER A 60 -1.02 19.21 -6.28
C SER A 60 -1.07 20.64 -6.84
N ALA A 61 0.06 21.35 -6.82
CA ALA A 61 0.20 22.67 -7.41
C ALA A 61 0.04 22.62 -8.94
N PHE A 62 0.65 21.62 -9.59
CA PHE A 62 0.50 21.37 -11.02
C PHE A 62 -0.95 21.06 -11.41
N LEU A 63 -1.64 20.17 -10.67
CA LEU A 63 -3.04 19.88 -10.96
C LEU A 63 -3.94 21.11 -10.80
N THR A 64 -3.62 21.99 -9.86
CA THR A 64 -4.34 23.26 -9.67
C THR A 64 -4.15 24.19 -10.88
N SER A 65 -2.91 24.33 -11.38
CA SER A 65 -2.63 25.18 -12.55
C SER A 65 -3.26 24.63 -13.83
N VAL A 66 -3.21 23.30 -14.05
CA VAL A 66 -3.83 22.66 -15.21
C VAL A 66 -5.35 22.83 -15.20
N ARG A 67 -6.01 22.69 -14.05
CA ARG A 67 -7.46 22.92 -13.91
C ARG A 67 -7.83 24.36 -14.20
N ALA A 68 -7.05 25.33 -13.71
CA ALA A 68 -7.27 26.74 -13.99
C ALA A 68 -7.16 27.05 -15.49
N ALA A 69 -6.12 26.55 -16.17
CA ALA A 69 -5.95 26.71 -17.61
C ALA A 69 -7.06 26.00 -18.42
N SER A 70 -7.49 24.82 -17.98
CA SER A 70 -8.58 24.09 -18.65
C SER A 70 -9.93 24.82 -18.53
N ALA A 71 -10.16 25.55 -17.44
CA ALA A 71 -11.37 26.36 -17.26
C ALA A 71 -11.42 27.54 -18.25
N THR A 72 -10.27 28.14 -18.58
CA THR A 72 -10.19 29.22 -19.57
C THR A 72 -10.38 28.74 -21.01
N LEU A 73 -10.13 27.45 -21.28
CA LEU A 73 -10.33 26.82 -22.59
C LEU A 73 -11.78 26.35 -22.84
N LYS A 74 -12.63 26.35 -21.82
CA LYS A 74 -14.05 25.96 -21.91
C LYS A 74 -15.01 27.15 -22.10
N GLY A 75 -14.49 28.37 -22.20
CA GLY A 75 -15.21 29.55 -22.69
C GLY A 75 -14.96 29.73 -24.17
#